data_AF-A0A9P6LYY5-F1
#
_entry.id   AF-A0A9P6LYY5-F1
#
_cell.length_a   1.000
_cell.length_b   1.000
_cell.length_c   1.000
_cell.angle_alpha   90.00
_cell.angle_beta   90.00
_cell.angle_gamma   90.00
#
_symmetry.space_group_name_H-M   'P 1'
#
loop_
_entity.id
_entity.type
_entity.pdbx_description
1 polymer ?
#
loop_
_entity_poly.entity_id
_entity_poly.type
_entity_poly.pdbx_seq_one_letter_code
_entity_poly.pdbx_strand_id
1 'polypeptide(L)'
;MGLWSYFFTERATPAVPKEICYYIEGFLACHYFQEAMNLAERLDTTSSQSNVQVEVTAHSRKEWQDRLQQLSKDIPGAQDHRTSPVIWEGCSGKPLQFIGGYDNFMQHARTKHNVGQQRNV
;
A
#
# COMPACT_ATOMS: atom_id res chain seq x y z
N MET A 1 0.86 51.66 23.12
CA MET A 1 0.67 50.24 23.46
C MET A 1 0.10 49.55 22.24
N GLY A 2 0.96 49.00 21.37
CA GLY A 2 0.55 48.31 20.15
C GLY A 2 1.06 46.88 20.20
N LEU A 3 0.20 45.93 20.52
CA LEU A 3 0.51 44.51 20.46
C LEU A 3 0.00 43.98 19.13
N TRP A 4 0.93 43.87 18.18
CA TRP A 4 0.69 43.21 16.90
C TRP A 4 0.77 41.70 17.14
N SER A 5 -0.38 41.05 17.29
CA SER A 5 -0.48 39.60 17.32
C SER A 5 -0.27 39.07 15.91
N TYR A 6 0.92 38.55 15.63
CA TYR A 6 1.21 37.81 14.42
C TYR A 6 0.49 36.47 14.48
N PHE A 7 -0.69 36.41 13.86
CA PHE A 7 -1.33 35.16 13.51
C PHE A 7 -0.46 34.47 12.45
N PHE A 8 0.27 33.44 12.85
CA PHE A 8 0.83 32.46 11.92
C PHE A 8 -0.35 31.74 11.25
N THR A 9 -0.74 32.20 10.06
CA THR A 9 -1.53 31.38 9.14
C THR A 9 -0.64 30.21 8.72
N GLU A 10 -0.83 29.04 9.35
CA GLU A 10 -0.32 27.76 8.84
C GLU A 10 -0.87 27.56 7.43
N ARG A 11 -0.03 27.77 6.41
CA ARG A 11 -0.34 27.36 5.05
C ARG A 11 -0.34 25.84 5.03
N ALA A 12 -1.52 25.25 4.92
CA ALA A 12 -1.66 23.84 4.56
C ALA A 12 -0.89 23.62 3.25
N THR A 13 0.26 22.93 3.33
CA THR A 13 0.99 22.48 2.16
C THR A 13 0.05 21.62 1.33
N PRO A 14 -0.14 21.91 0.02
CA PRO A 14 -0.97 21.08 -0.83
C PRO A 14 -0.34 19.69 -0.87
N ALA A 15 -1.05 18.70 -0.33
CA ALA A 15 -0.65 17.31 -0.42
C ALA A 15 -0.52 16.96 -1.92
N VAL A 16 0.68 16.56 -2.34
CA VAL A 16 0.92 16.10 -3.71
C VAL A 16 -0.12 15.01 -4.00
N PRO A 17 -0.95 15.14 -5.07
CA PRO A 17 -1.98 14.16 -5.35
C PRO A 17 -1.31 12.82 -5.64
N LYS A 18 -1.54 11.86 -4.75
CA LYS A 18 -1.06 10.48 -4.88
C LYS A 18 -1.82 9.83 -6.04
N GLU A 19 -1.11 9.54 -7.12
CA GLU A 19 -1.69 9.02 -8.36
C GLU A 19 -1.84 7.49 -8.32
N ILE A 20 -1.01 6.82 -7.51
CA ILE A 20 -0.91 5.37 -7.40
C ILE A 20 -1.12 4.97 -5.94
N CYS A 21 -2.12 4.14 -5.67
CA CYS A 21 -2.47 3.68 -4.32
C CYS A 21 -2.44 2.16 -4.30
N TYR A 22 -1.65 1.59 -3.38
CA TYR A 22 -1.58 0.17 -3.10
C TYR A 22 -2.18 -0.14 -1.75
N TYR A 23 -2.91 -1.25 -1.68
CA TYR A 23 -3.45 -1.78 -0.45
C TYR A 23 -2.91 -3.19 -0.27
N ILE A 24 -2.37 -3.45 0.92
CA ILE A 24 -1.77 -4.73 1.29
C ILE A 24 -2.43 -5.19 2.57
N GLU A 25 -3.19 -6.27 2.49
CA GLU A 25 -3.79 -6.89 3.66
C GLU A 25 -3.23 -8.29 3.89
N GLY A 26 -2.97 -8.61 5.16
CA GLY A 26 -2.44 -9.91 5.55
C GLY A 26 -2.42 -10.10 7.05
N PHE A 27 -1.73 -11.14 7.51
CA PHE A 27 -1.55 -11.41 8.93
C PHE A 27 -0.07 -11.52 9.29
N LEU A 28 0.30 -11.03 10.48
CA LEU A 28 1.70 -10.83 10.89
C LEU A 28 2.55 -12.11 10.94
N ALA A 29 1.93 -13.27 11.15
CA ALA A 29 2.65 -14.55 11.17
C ALA A 29 2.97 -15.11 9.75
N CYS A 30 2.54 -14.42 8.68
CA CYS A 30 2.85 -14.81 7.32
C CYS A 30 4.16 -14.16 6.86
N HIS A 31 5.16 -14.97 6.52
CA HIS A 31 6.43 -14.49 5.98
C HIS A 31 6.24 -13.62 4.71
N TYR A 32 5.38 -14.04 3.79
CA TYR A 32 5.11 -13.27 2.57
C TYR A 32 4.46 -11.91 2.84
N PHE A 33 3.66 -11.79 3.91
CA PHE A 33 3.10 -10.50 4.31
C PHE A 33 4.19 -9.60 4.89
N GLN A 34 5.07 -10.13 5.75
CA GLN A 34 6.21 -9.38 6.28
C GLN A 34 7.10 -8.83 5.15
N GLU A 35 7.42 -9.67 4.16
CA GLU A 35 8.17 -9.24 2.98
C GLU A 35 7.41 -8.17 2.16
N ALA A 36 6.09 -8.28 2.04
CA ALA A 36 5.27 -7.26 1.39
C ALA A 36 5.30 -5.92 2.14
N MET A 37 5.29 -5.94 3.48
CA MET A 37 5.45 -4.73 4.31
C MET A 37 6.82 -4.08 4.12
N ASN A 38 7.89 -4.88 4.08
CA ASN A 38 9.24 -4.37 3.82
C ASN A 38 9.34 -3.72 2.43
N LEU A 39 8.70 -4.31 1.41
CA LEU A 39 8.64 -3.72 0.08
C LEU A 39 7.79 -2.43 0.05
N ALA A 40 6.67 -2.41 0.78
CA ALA A 40 5.83 -1.24 0.95
C ALA A 40 6.57 -0.07 1.59
N GLU A 41 7.32 -0.31 2.66
CA GLU A 41 8.13 0.70 3.35
C GLU A 41 9.21 1.28 2.41
N ARG A 42 9.85 0.42 1.61
CA ARG A 42 10.81 0.87 0.59
C ARG A 42 10.15 1.74 -0.48
N LEU A 43 8.95 1.36 -0.92
CA LEU A 43 8.17 2.16 -1.87
C LEU A 43 7.79 3.50 -1.26
N ASP A 44 7.31 3.55 -0.02
CA ASP A 44 6.92 4.78 0.67
C ASP A 44 8.12 5.71 0.94
N THR A 45 9.24 5.15 1.40
CA THR A 45 10.49 5.90 1.66
C THR A 45 11.09 6.47 0.37
N THR A 46 11.12 5.67 -0.70
CA THR A 46 11.51 6.15 -2.04
C THR A 46 10.51 7.19 -2.57
N SER A 47 9.26 7.14 -2.07
CA SER A 47 8.14 8.00 -2.47
C SER A 47 7.95 9.30 -1.71
N SER A 48 8.90 9.69 -0.86
CA SER A 48 8.99 11.09 -0.45
C SER A 48 9.15 12.06 -1.66
N GLN A 49 9.44 11.53 -2.86
CA GLN A 49 9.40 12.23 -4.15
C GLN A 49 8.44 11.62 -5.20
N SER A 50 7.71 10.52 -4.91
CA SER A 50 6.83 9.85 -5.88
C SER A 50 5.37 9.83 -5.45
N ASN A 51 4.47 9.87 -6.44
CA ASN A 51 3.01 9.91 -6.31
C ASN A 51 2.40 8.58 -5.82
N VAL A 52 3.09 7.83 -4.96
CA VAL A 52 2.70 6.48 -4.51
C VAL A 52 2.27 6.52 -3.04
N GLN A 53 1.13 5.90 -2.75
CA GLN A 53 0.64 5.65 -1.40
C GLN A 53 0.53 4.15 -1.20
N VAL A 54 1.04 3.64 -0.09
CA VAL A 54 0.83 2.26 0.31
C VAL A 54 0.12 2.23 1.65
N GLU A 55 -1.00 1.52 1.71
CA GLU A 55 -1.75 1.26 2.93
C GLU A 55 -1.60 -0.22 3.30
N VAL A 56 -1.14 -0.48 4.51
CA VAL A 56 -0.88 -1.82 5.02
C VAL A 56 -1.79 -2.08 6.21
N THR A 57 -2.64 -3.10 6.10
CA THR A 57 -3.51 -3.51 7.21
C THR A 57 -3.15 -4.92 7.64
N ALA A 58 -2.72 -5.03 8.89
CA ALA A 58 -2.41 -6.31 9.52
C ALA A 58 -3.61 -6.80 10.34
N HIS A 59 -3.99 -8.05 10.11
CA HIS A 59 -5.05 -8.74 10.83
C HIS A 59 -4.47 -9.85 11.71
N SER A 60 -5.20 -10.26 12.75
CA SER A 60 -4.87 -11.50 13.44
C SER A 60 -5.12 -12.71 12.53
N ARG A 61 -4.48 -13.85 12.83
CA ARG A 61 -4.69 -15.09 12.06
C ARG A 61 -6.15 -15.56 12.08
N LYS A 62 -6.88 -15.25 13.16
CA LYS A 62 -8.30 -15.60 13.32
C LYS A 62 -9.18 -14.75 12.42
N GLU A 63 -8.98 -13.43 12.44
CA GLU A 63 -9.74 -12.48 11.60
C GLU A 63 -9.42 -12.64 10.12
N TRP A 64 -8.19 -13.05 9.79
CA TRP A 64 -7.74 -13.19 8.40
C TRP A 64 -8.61 -14.13 7.58
N GLN A 65 -9.13 -15.21 8.16
CA GLN A 65 -9.97 -16.16 7.43
C GLN A 65 -11.26 -15.50 6.94
N ASP A 66 -11.94 -14.77 7.82
CA ASP A 66 -13.18 -14.06 7.49
C ASP A 66 -12.89 -12.88 6.55
N ARG A 67 -11.80 -12.15 6.81
CA ARG A 67 -11.38 -11.02 5.98
C ARG A 67 -11.05 -11.44 4.54
N LEU A 68 -10.35 -12.57 4.37
CA LEU A 68 -10.03 -13.11 3.05
C LEU A 68 -11.29 -13.43 2.23
N GLN A 69 -12.34 -13.95 2.88
CA GLN A 69 -13.62 -14.18 2.21
C GLN A 69 -14.31 -12.88 1.79
N GLN A 70 -14.22 -11.83 2.60
CA GLN A 70 -14.73 -10.49 2.24
C GLN A 70 -13.95 -9.92 1.05
N LEU A 71 -12.62 -9.91 1.12
CA LEU A 71 -11.75 -9.40 0.06
C LEU A 71 -11.99 -10.09 -1.29
N SER A 72 -12.27 -11.40 -1.28
CA SER A 72 -12.60 -12.16 -2.49
C SER A 72 -13.90 -11.70 -3.19
N LYS A 73 -14.81 -11.06 -2.44
CA LYS A 73 -16.08 -10.51 -2.93
C LYS A 73 -15.95 -9.03 -3.30
N ASP A 74 -15.21 -8.27 -2.49
CA ASP A 74 -15.08 -6.83 -2.62
C ASP A 74 -14.15 -6.44 -3.78
N ILE A 75 -13.15 -7.25 -4.07
CA ILE A 75 -12.12 -6.95 -5.06
C ILE A 75 -12.35 -7.78 -6.34
N PRO A 76 -12.59 -7.12 -7.49
CA PRO A 76 -12.71 -7.84 -8.76
C PRO A 76 -11.37 -8.51 -9.12
N GLY A 77 -11.41 -9.81 -9.42
CA GLY A 77 -10.22 -10.64 -9.72
C GLY A 77 -9.64 -11.39 -8.53
N ALA A 78 -10.06 -11.10 -7.28
CA ALA A 78 -9.55 -11.77 -6.09
C ALA A 78 -10.30 -13.08 -5.73
N GLN A 79 -11.28 -13.50 -6.54
CA GLN A 79 -12.23 -14.58 -6.21
C GLN A 79 -11.54 -15.93 -5.95
N ASP A 80 -10.41 -16.20 -6.59
CA ASP A 80 -9.65 -17.45 -6.48
C ASP A 80 -8.44 -17.35 -5.56
N HIS A 81 -8.17 -16.16 -5.00
CA HIS A 81 -7.06 -15.98 -4.08
C HIS A 81 -7.40 -16.57 -2.71
N ARG A 82 -6.47 -17.37 -2.17
CA ARG A 82 -6.67 -18.13 -0.92
C ARG A 82 -5.56 -17.90 0.11
N THR A 83 -4.58 -17.08 -0.20
CA THR A 83 -3.35 -16.94 0.59
C THR A 83 -3.17 -15.53 1.11
N SER A 84 -2.29 -15.37 2.10
CA SER A 84 -1.83 -14.06 2.54
C SER A 84 -0.48 -13.76 1.90
N PRO A 85 -0.19 -12.50 1.53
CA PRO A 85 -1.10 -11.34 1.55
C PRO A 85 -2.06 -11.28 0.35
N VAL A 86 -3.07 -10.41 0.45
CA VAL A 86 -3.92 -9.97 -0.67
C VAL A 86 -3.52 -8.54 -1.01
N ILE A 87 -3.18 -8.29 -2.27
CA ILE A 87 -2.66 -7.00 -2.73
C ILE A 87 -3.44 -6.52 -3.94
N TRP A 88 -3.82 -5.24 -3.94
CA TRP A 88 -4.53 -4.59 -5.04
C TRP A 88 -4.12 -3.12 -5.16
N GLU A 89 -4.39 -2.52 -6.31
CA GLU A 89 -4.21 -1.10 -6.58
C GLU A 89 -5.53 -0.39 -6.90
N GLY A 90 -5.59 0.91 -6.59
CA GLY A 90 -6.72 1.77 -6.94
C GLY A 90 -6.95 2.87 -5.91
N CYS A 91 -6.75 4.13 -6.28
CA CYS A 91 -7.07 5.26 -5.41
C CYS A 91 -8.59 5.52 -5.36
N SER A 92 -9.05 6.29 -4.37
CA SER A 92 -10.46 6.67 -4.24
C SER A 92 -11.04 7.21 -5.55
N GLY A 93 -12.14 6.62 -6.02
CA GLY A 93 -12.80 6.96 -7.28
C GLY A 93 -12.20 6.34 -8.54
N LYS A 94 -11.14 5.52 -8.44
CA LYS A 94 -10.58 4.72 -9.54
C LYS A 94 -11.00 3.25 -9.42
N PRO A 95 -11.06 2.49 -10.53
CA PRO A 95 -11.32 1.07 -10.47
C PRO A 95 -10.24 0.35 -9.66
N LEU A 96 -10.66 -0.60 -8.82
CA LEU A 96 -9.76 -1.49 -8.11
C LEU A 96 -9.21 -2.53 -9.08
N GLN A 97 -7.90 -2.76 -9.01
CA GLN A 97 -7.22 -3.78 -9.79
C GLN A 97 -6.50 -4.74 -8.84
N PHE A 98 -6.91 -6.00 -8.87
CA PHE A 98 -6.24 -7.05 -8.11
C PHE A 98 -4.85 -7.33 -8.69
N ILE A 99 -3.84 -7.42 -7.82
CA ILE A 99 -2.45 -7.73 -8.18
C ILE A 99 -2.12 -9.18 -7.84
N GLY A 100 -2.55 -9.66 -6.66
CA GLY A 100 -2.25 -11.02 -6.20
C GLY A 100 -1.67 -11.07 -4.80
N GLY A 101 -0.73 -12.01 -4.62
CA GLY A 101 0.11 -12.11 -3.44
C GLY A 101 1.44 -11.36 -3.58
N TYR A 102 2.37 -11.65 -2.68
CA TYR A 102 3.67 -10.97 -2.61
C TYR A 102 4.48 -11.05 -3.91
N ASP A 103 4.60 -12.23 -4.51
CA ASP A 103 5.45 -12.41 -5.71
C ASP A 103 4.97 -11.55 -6.89
N ASN A 104 3.65 -11.49 -7.09
CA ASN A 104 3.03 -10.64 -8.09
C ASN A 104 3.26 -9.16 -7.78
N PHE A 105 3.14 -8.76 -6.51
CA PHE A 105 3.39 -7.39 -6.10
C PHE A 105 4.85 -6.97 -6.29
N MET A 106 5.80 -7.84 -5.96
CA MET A 106 7.22 -7.61 -6.21
C MET A 106 7.50 -7.43 -7.71
N GLN A 107 6.95 -8.28 -8.57
CA GLN A 107 7.10 -8.14 -10.02
C GLN A 107 6.45 -6.86 -10.55
N HIS A 108 5.26 -6.53 -10.05
CA HIS A 108 4.53 -5.32 -10.40
C HIS A 108 5.30 -4.06 -9.98
N ALA A 109 5.79 -4.01 -8.74
CA ALA A 109 6.57 -2.89 -8.22
C ALA A 109 7.90 -2.70 -8.96
N ARG A 110 8.60 -3.79 -9.31
CA ARG A 110 9.80 -3.75 -10.15
C ARG A 110 9.54 -3.14 -11.52
N THR A 111 8.45 -3.54 -12.15
CA THR A 111 8.12 -3.10 -13.52
C THR A 111 7.66 -1.65 -13.56
N LYS A 112 6.87 -1.23 -12.56
CA LYS A 112 6.21 0.08 -12.54
C LYS A 112 7.04 1.18 -11.88
N HIS A 113 7.86 0.84 -10.88
CA HIS A 113 8.63 1.79 -10.06
C HIS A 113 10.14 1.58 -10.10
N ASN A 114 10.63 0.60 -10.86
CA ASN A 114 12.06 0.21 -10.92
C ASN A 114 12.68 -0.12 -9.54
N VAL A 115 11.84 -0.54 -8.58
CA VAL A 115 12.27 -0.90 -7.23
C VAL A 115 12.78 -2.34 -7.22
N GLY A 116 14.08 -2.54 -7.00
CA GLY A 116 14.69 -3.87 -6.90
C GLY A 116 16.00 -4.10 -7.67
N GLN A 117 16.63 -3.07 -8.25
CA GLN A 117 17.96 -3.20 -8.86
C GLN A 117 19.13 -3.32 -7.86
N GLN A 118 18.89 -3.23 -6.55
CA GLN A 118 19.93 -3.59 -5.56
C GLN A 118 19.88 -5.09 -5.22
N ARG A 119 20.37 -5.90 -6.17
CA ARG A 119 21.12 -7.10 -5.81
C ARG A 119 22.57 -6.67 -5.64
N ASN A 120 22.93 -6.17 -4.46
CA ASN A 120 24.34 -6.19 -4.08
C ASN A 120 24.66 -7.65 -3.73
N VAL A 121 25.64 -8.17 -4.49
CA VAL A 121 26.23 -9.50 -4.43
C VAL A 121 26.69 -9.85 -3.03
#